data_AF-A0A0F9PWY9-F1
#
_entry.id   AF-A0A0F9PWY9-F1
#
_cell.length_a   1.000
_cell.length_b   1.000
_cell.length_c   1.000
_cell.angle_alpha   90.00
_cell.angle_beta   90.00
_cell.angle_gamma   90.00
#
_symmetry.space_group_name_H-M   'P 1'
#
loop_
_entity.id
_entity.type
_entity.pdbx_description
1 polymer ?
#
loop_
_entity_poly.entity_id
_entity_poly.type
_entity_poly.pdbx_seq_one_letter_code
_entity_poly.pdbx_strand_id
1 'polypeptide(L)'
;MVNKWQNFTLATQLTYYRFDVDKNQPLGTDNLVQMGAYDFPNTVAAEAWLPAISLSYTYETNQLPWLDYVMPYMEYSVLMKQESDFNDSALATLGAAWASGNWYIYTDLSASNGNEFIGGDDAFGDRLGANLDNEWQTRFNINFGYYF
;
A
#
# COMPACT_ATOMS: atom_id res chain seq x y z
N MET A 1 3.85 -15.47 3.32
CA MET A 1 4.77 -16.16 4.26
C MET A 1 5.37 -15.11 5.19
N VAL A 2 5.55 -15.43 6.47
CA VAL A 2 6.24 -14.54 7.43
C VAL A 2 7.43 -15.30 7.99
N ASN A 3 8.63 -14.77 7.78
CA ASN A 3 9.90 -15.33 8.23
C ASN A 3 10.51 -14.40 9.28
N LYS A 4 10.95 -14.96 10.40
CA LYS A 4 11.61 -14.19 11.46
C LYS A 4 13.03 -14.71 11.65
N TRP A 5 13.99 -13.79 11.70
CA TRP A 5 15.39 -14.11 12.01
C TRP A 5 15.96 -13.05 12.94
N GLN A 6 16.18 -13.43 14.20
CA GLN A 6 16.50 -12.48 15.26
C GLN A 6 15.45 -11.35 15.28
N ASN A 7 15.89 -10.11 15.16
CA ASN A 7 15.05 -8.93 15.16
C ASN A 7 14.48 -8.59 13.77
N PHE A 8 14.87 -9.31 12.72
CA PHE A 8 14.31 -9.13 11.38
C PHE A 8 13.01 -9.91 11.22
N THR A 9 12.02 -9.25 10.62
CA THR A 9 10.82 -9.89 10.10
C THR A 9 10.72 -9.61 8.60
N LEU A 10 10.66 -10.67 7.79
CA LEU A 10 10.42 -10.61 6.36
C LEU A 10 9.06 -11.24 6.07
N ALA A 11 8.12 -10.43 5.60
CA ALA A 11 6.83 -10.87 5.10
C ALA A 11 6.81 -10.80 3.57
N THR A 12 6.34 -11.87 2.93
CA THR A 12 6.11 -11.92 1.49
C THR A 12 4.68 -12.38 1.22
N GLN A 13 4.06 -11.81 0.20
CA GLN A 13 2.74 -12.19 -0.26
C GLN A 13 2.77 -12.29 -1.78
N LEU A 14 2.06 -13.26 -2.30
CA LEU A 14 1.71 -13.33 -3.71
C LEU A 14 0.24 -13.68 -3.78
N THR A 15 -0.55 -12.74 -4.26
CA THR A 15 -1.98 -12.92 -4.48
C THR A 15 -2.25 -12.91 -5.97
N TYR A 16 -3.14 -13.78 -6.43
CA TYR A 16 -3.79 -13.63 -7.72
C TYR A 16 -5.28 -13.51 -7.46
N TYR A 17 -5.94 -12.64 -8.20
CA TYR A 17 -7.39 -12.57 -8.20
C TYR A 17 -7.90 -12.42 -9.62
N ARG A 18 -9.12 -12.91 -9.80
CA ARG A 18 -9.93 -12.69 -11.00
C ARG A 18 -11.38 -12.57 -10.57
N PHE A 19 -11.98 -11.43 -10.83
CA PHE A 19 -13.40 -11.21 -10.67
C PHE A 19 -14.12 -11.60 -11.96
N ASP A 20 -15.20 -12.35 -11.82
CA ASP A 20 -16.13 -12.60 -12.90
C ASP A 20 -17.22 -11.53 -12.87
N VAL A 21 -17.13 -10.56 -13.78
CA VAL A 21 -18.05 -9.42 -13.86
C VAL A 21 -18.63 -9.31 -15.27
N ASP A 22 -19.93 -9.06 -15.35
CA ASP A 22 -20.63 -8.92 -16.63
C ASP A 22 -20.31 -7.56 -17.27
N LYS A 23 -19.93 -7.56 -18.54
CA LYS A 23 -19.70 -6.33 -19.33
C LYS A 23 -20.88 -5.34 -19.33
N ASN A 24 -22.11 -5.83 -19.12
CA ASN A 24 -23.32 -5.01 -19.06
C ASN A 24 -23.53 -4.28 -17.71
N GLN A 25 -22.62 -4.45 -16.75
CA GLN A 25 -22.61 -3.67 -15.52
C GLN A 25 -22.41 -2.17 -15.81
N PRO A 26 -22.74 -1.25 -14.88
CA PRO A 26 -22.75 0.20 -15.11
C PRO A 26 -21.49 0.85 -15.71
N LEU A 27 -20.27 0.33 -15.49
CA LEU A 27 -19.03 0.83 -16.11
C LEU A 27 -18.89 0.39 -17.59
N GLY A 28 -19.71 -0.54 -18.08
CA GLY A 28 -19.71 -0.97 -19.49
C GLY A 28 -18.54 -1.85 -19.90
N THR A 29 -17.85 -2.47 -18.95
CA THR A 29 -16.67 -3.33 -19.16
C THR A 29 -16.62 -4.47 -18.15
N ASP A 30 -16.04 -5.60 -18.55
CA ASP A 30 -15.67 -6.74 -17.71
C ASP A 30 -14.23 -6.64 -17.17
N ASN A 31 -13.48 -5.60 -17.56
CA ASN A 31 -12.08 -5.41 -17.17
C ASN A 31 -11.90 -4.68 -15.83
N LEU A 32 -12.97 -4.08 -15.30
CA LEU A 32 -12.93 -3.24 -14.10
C LEU A 32 -14.05 -3.61 -13.13
N VAL A 33 -13.72 -3.54 -11.84
CA VAL A 33 -14.66 -3.67 -10.72
C VAL A 33 -14.73 -2.34 -9.99
N GLN A 34 -15.93 -1.85 -9.72
CA GLN A 34 -16.11 -0.68 -8.86
C GLN A 34 -16.05 -1.07 -7.38
N MET A 35 -15.17 -0.41 -6.63
CA MET A 35 -15.03 -0.50 -5.20
C MET A 35 -15.34 0.86 -4.54
N GLY A 36 -15.71 0.85 -3.26
CA GLY A 36 -15.89 2.07 -2.49
C GLY A 36 -14.56 2.56 -1.91
N ALA A 37 -14.29 3.86 -2.00
CA ALA A 37 -13.13 4.53 -1.40
C ALA A 37 -13.59 5.72 -0.56
N TYR A 38 -14.09 5.44 0.65
CA TYR A 38 -14.74 6.43 1.52
C TYR A 38 -15.97 7.08 0.87
N ASP A 39 -15.85 8.31 0.39
CA ASP A 39 -16.96 9.12 -0.16
C ASP A 39 -16.98 9.12 -1.71
N PHE A 40 -16.08 8.38 -2.36
CA PHE A 40 -16.00 8.29 -3.82
C PHE A 40 -15.86 6.85 -4.31
N PRO A 41 -16.36 6.52 -5.51
CA PRO A 41 -16.09 5.24 -6.16
C PRO A 41 -14.66 5.19 -6.67
N ASN A 42 -14.10 3.98 -6.76
CA ASN A 42 -12.80 3.72 -7.36
C ASN A 42 -12.88 2.44 -8.19
N THR A 43 -12.25 2.40 -9.35
CA THR A 43 -12.15 1.19 -10.16
C THR A 43 -10.86 0.43 -9.82
N VAL A 44 -10.98 -0.89 -9.85
CA VAL A 44 -9.85 -1.82 -9.71
C VAL A 44 -9.89 -2.75 -10.90
N ALA A 45 -8.73 -3.13 -11.44
CA ALA A 45 -8.66 -4.15 -12.48
C ALA A 45 -9.42 -5.43 -12.05
N ALA A 46 -10.11 -6.09 -12.98
CA ALA A 46 -10.84 -7.31 -12.67
C ALA A 46 -9.92 -8.52 -12.48
N GLU A 47 -8.72 -8.48 -13.07
CA GLU A 47 -7.73 -9.56 -12.98
C GLU A 47 -6.32 -9.01 -12.79
N ALA A 48 -5.64 -9.45 -11.72
CA ALA A 48 -4.25 -9.07 -11.48
C ALA A 48 -3.52 -10.05 -10.55
N TRP A 49 -2.20 -9.97 -10.62
CA TRP A 49 -1.31 -10.46 -9.57
C TRP A 49 -0.91 -9.31 -8.64
N LEU A 50 -0.79 -9.58 -7.35
CA LEU A 50 -0.34 -8.65 -6.32
C LEU A 50 0.78 -9.29 -5.49
N PRO A 51 2.03 -9.30 -5.99
CA PRO A 51 3.21 -9.51 -5.17
C PRO A 51 3.39 -8.36 -4.18
N ALA A 52 3.73 -8.70 -2.94
CA ALA A 52 4.13 -7.74 -1.92
C ALA A 52 5.25 -8.30 -1.04
N ILE A 53 6.12 -7.42 -0.57
CA ILE A 53 7.22 -7.72 0.34
C ILE A 53 7.32 -6.62 1.39
N SER A 54 7.55 -7.02 2.64
CA SER A 54 7.78 -6.12 3.77
C SER A 54 8.95 -6.67 4.59
N LEU A 55 9.90 -5.80 4.89
CA LEU A 55 11.05 -6.10 5.73
C LEU A 55 11.08 -5.08 6.88
N SER A 56 11.10 -5.59 8.10
CA SER A 56 11.24 -4.76 9.30
C SER A 56 12.35 -5.28 10.21
N TYR A 57 12.89 -4.39 11.04
CA TYR A 57 13.86 -4.70 12.07
C TYR A 57 13.45 -4.05 13.38
N THR A 58 13.19 -4.83 14.43
CA THR A 58 12.84 -4.28 15.74
C THR A 58 14.09 -3.97 16.55
N TYR A 59 14.26 -2.73 16.96
CA TYR A 59 15.34 -2.29 17.84
C TYR A 59 14.77 -1.78 19.16
N GLU A 60 14.94 -2.56 20.23
CA GLU A 60 14.65 -2.12 21.59
C GLU A 60 15.63 -1.02 22.00
N THR A 61 15.09 0.10 22.47
CA THR A 61 15.87 1.30 22.77
C THR A 61 16.14 1.44 24.26
N ASN A 62 16.66 0.37 24.87
CA ASN A 62 16.92 0.27 26.32
C ASN A 62 17.82 1.40 26.88
N GLN A 63 18.63 2.04 26.02
CA GLN A 63 19.47 3.19 26.35
C GLN A 63 18.75 4.55 26.30
N LEU A 64 17.52 4.61 25.81
CA LEU A 64 16.71 5.82 25.68
C LEU A 64 15.47 5.71 26.59
N PRO A 65 15.47 6.31 27.79
CA PRO A 65 14.39 6.13 28.76
C PRO A 65 12.99 6.58 28.32
N TRP A 66 12.89 7.34 27.23
CA TRP A 66 11.63 7.88 26.71
C TRP A 66 11.09 7.08 25.51
N LEU A 67 11.80 6.08 25.01
CA LEU A 67 11.44 5.30 23.83
C LEU A 67 11.60 3.81 24.14
N ASP A 68 10.56 3.03 23.90
CA ASP A 68 10.59 1.58 24.18
C ASP A 68 11.28 0.83 23.03
N TYR A 69 10.85 1.10 21.81
CA TYR A 69 11.49 0.58 20.61
C TYR A 69 11.28 1.48 19.39
N VAL A 70 12.16 1.29 18.41
CA VAL A 70 11.95 1.73 17.03
C VAL A 70 11.97 0.52 16.12
N MET A 71 11.08 0.51 15.14
CA MET A 71 11.02 -0.53 14.12
C MET A 71 11.05 0.11 12.74
N PRO A 72 12.23 0.37 12.16
CA PRO A 72 12.34 0.71 10.75
C PRO A 72 11.81 -0.43 9.87
N TYR A 73 11.18 -0.05 8.76
CA TYR A 73 10.68 -0.97 7.76
C TYR A 73 10.75 -0.40 6.35
N MET A 74 10.77 -1.31 5.39
CA MET A 74 10.54 -1.01 3.98
C MET A 74 9.52 -1.98 3.42
N GLU A 75 8.62 -1.46 2.60
CA GLU A 75 7.54 -2.23 1.99
C GLU A 75 7.45 -1.91 0.50
N TYR A 76 7.11 -2.92 -0.29
CA TYR A 76 6.90 -2.78 -1.72
C TYR A 76 5.81 -3.72 -2.20
N SER A 77 4.90 -3.22 -3.03
CA SER A 77 3.87 -4.01 -3.69
C SER A 77 3.62 -3.50 -5.10
N VAL A 78 3.25 -4.40 -6.01
CA VAL A 78 2.84 -4.04 -7.36
C VAL A 78 1.56 -4.78 -7.72
N LEU A 79 0.55 -4.05 -8.16
CA LEU A 79 -0.63 -4.60 -8.79
C LEU A 79 -0.35 -4.80 -10.28
N MET A 80 0.02 -6.04 -10.64
CA MET A 80 0.36 -6.46 -12.00
C MET A 80 -0.90 -6.90 -12.74
N LYS A 81 -1.47 -5.98 -13.53
CA LYS A 81 -2.78 -6.16 -14.17
C LYS A 81 -2.63 -7.05 -15.40
N GLN A 82 -3.65 -7.86 -15.70
CA GLN A 82 -3.60 -8.75 -16.86
C GLN A 82 -4.10 -8.11 -18.15
N GLU A 83 -4.83 -6.99 -18.05
CA GLU A 83 -5.26 -6.21 -19.21
C GLU A 83 -4.09 -5.46 -19.85
N SER A 84 -3.87 -5.68 -21.16
CA SER A 84 -2.70 -5.14 -21.87
C SER A 84 -2.62 -3.61 -21.93
N ASP A 85 -3.79 -2.97 -21.87
CA ASP A 85 -3.91 -1.52 -22.02
C ASP A 85 -3.85 -0.80 -20.65
N PHE A 86 -3.70 -1.55 -19.56
CA PHE A 86 -3.61 -1.00 -18.20
C PHE A 86 -2.15 -0.89 -17.76
N ASN A 87 -1.81 0.19 -17.05
CA ASN A 87 -0.51 0.30 -16.43
C ASN A 87 -0.51 -0.30 -15.02
N ASP A 88 0.55 -1.00 -14.66
CA ASP A 88 0.69 -1.56 -13.31
C ASP A 88 0.81 -0.47 -12.23
N SER A 89 0.27 -0.76 -11.04
CA SER A 89 0.27 0.18 -9.90
C SER A 89 1.22 -0.30 -8.81
N ALA A 90 2.33 0.40 -8.63
CA ALA A 90 3.32 0.11 -7.59
C ALA A 90 3.20 1.07 -6.41
N LEU A 91 3.48 0.57 -5.21
CA LEU A 91 3.61 1.35 -3.98
C LEU A 91 4.89 0.89 -3.26
N ALA A 92 5.73 1.87 -2.93
CA ALA A 92 6.91 1.68 -2.10
C ALA A 92 6.82 2.57 -0.87
N THR A 93 7.12 2.03 0.30
CA THR A 93 7.14 2.78 1.56
C THR A 93 8.44 2.50 2.30
N LEU A 94 9.12 3.55 2.74
CA LEU A 94 10.20 3.48 3.71
C LEU A 94 9.76 4.24 4.96
N GLY A 95 9.78 3.58 6.10
CA GLY A 95 9.26 4.18 7.32
C GLY A 95 9.84 3.60 8.59
N ALA A 96 9.32 4.09 9.70
CA ALA A 96 9.63 3.58 11.02
C ALA A 96 8.42 3.74 11.95
N ALA A 97 8.18 2.70 12.75
CA ALA A 97 7.28 2.76 13.88
C ALA A 97 8.08 3.10 15.15
N TRP A 98 7.54 4.00 15.95
CA TRP A 98 8.13 4.50 17.19
C TRP A 98 7.15 4.25 18.33
N ALA A 99 7.57 3.53 19.37
CA ALA A 99 6.70 3.18 20.49
C ALA A 99 7.25 3.75 21.81
N SER A 100 6.36 4.36 22.59
CA SER A 100 6.67 4.92 23.91
C SER A 100 5.44 4.85 24.82
N GLY A 101 5.42 3.88 25.73
CA GLY A 101 4.27 3.52 26.55
C GLY A 101 3.03 3.29 25.70
N ASN A 102 2.07 4.21 25.80
CA ASN A 102 0.80 4.15 25.09
C ASN A 102 0.81 4.86 23.72
N TRP A 103 1.94 5.47 23.35
CA TRP A 103 2.12 6.14 22.06
C TRP A 103 2.68 5.18 21.02
N TYR A 104 2.04 5.18 19.85
CA TYR A 104 2.50 4.52 18.64
C TYR A 104 2.50 5.54 17.50
N ILE A 105 3.69 5.92 17.06
CA ILE A 105 3.90 6.95 16.04
C ILE A 105 4.50 6.27 14.82
N TYR A 106 4.03 6.64 13.63
CA TYR A 106 4.59 6.18 12.35
C TYR A 106 5.11 7.37 11.57
N THR A 107 6.28 7.21 10.95
CA THR A 107 6.84 8.17 10.00
C THR A 107 7.10 7.45 8.69
N ASP A 108 6.42 7.86 7.62
CA ASP A 108 6.44 7.17 6.34
C ASP A 108 6.81 8.10 5.20
N LEU A 109 7.77 7.69 4.38
CA LEU A 109 7.98 8.23 3.04
C LEU A 109 7.48 7.18 2.04
N SER A 110 6.36 7.48 1.40
CA SER A 110 5.72 6.58 0.43
C SER A 110 5.76 7.18 -0.97
N ALA A 111 6.07 6.36 -1.96
CA ALA A 111 6.04 6.73 -3.36
C ALA A 111 5.21 5.72 -4.16
N SER A 112 4.43 6.20 -5.12
CA SER A 112 3.56 5.35 -5.93
C SER A 112 3.24 5.96 -7.29
N ASN A 113 3.09 5.13 -8.31
CA ASN A 113 2.57 5.48 -9.63
C ASN A 113 1.11 5.05 -9.86
N GLY A 114 0.40 4.63 -8.82
CA GLY A 114 -0.95 4.08 -8.99
C GLY A 114 -1.78 3.96 -7.70
N ASN A 115 -1.38 4.62 -6.62
CA ASN A 115 -2.13 4.69 -5.37
C ASN A 115 -2.67 6.11 -5.16
N GLU A 116 -4.00 6.22 -5.15
CA GLU A 116 -4.74 7.46 -5.01
C GLU A 116 -4.40 8.28 -3.75
N PHE A 117 -3.94 7.62 -2.68
CA PHE A 117 -3.69 8.27 -1.40
C PHE A 117 -2.25 8.76 -1.24
N ILE A 118 -1.42 8.72 -2.27
CA ILE A 118 -0.05 9.25 -2.23
C ILE A 118 0.04 10.68 -2.77
N GLY A 119 -0.94 11.17 -3.53
CA GLY A 119 -1.00 12.56 -3.99
C GLY A 119 -1.20 12.67 -5.51
N GLY A 120 -0.82 13.80 -6.09
CA GLY A 120 -1.16 14.17 -7.47
C GLY A 120 -2.43 15.01 -7.54
N ASP A 121 -2.62 15.67 -8.67
CA ASP A 121 -3.75 16.58 -8.92
C ASP A 121 -4.89 15.93 -9.72
N ASP A 122 -4.67 14.72 -10.24
CA ASP A 122 -5.68 13.98 -10.99
C ASP A 122 -6.85 13.56 -10.09
N ALA A 123 -8.02 13.45 -10.72
CA ALA A 123 -9.20 12.99 -10.02
C ALA A 123 -9.02 11.54 -9.55
N PHE A 124 -9.46 11.28 -8.32
CA PHE A 124 -9.56 9.93 -7.78
C PHE A 124 -10.44 9.06 -8.66
N GLY A 125 -10.06 7.79 -8.82
CA GLY A 125 -11.04 6.75 -9.13
C GLY A 125 -10.61 5.69 -10.13
N ASP A 126 -9.38 5.68 -10.61
CA ASP A 126 -8.94 4.67 -11.61
C ASP A 126 -7.47 4.26 -11.51
N ARG A 127 -6.72 4.73 -10.51
CA ARG A 127 -5.29 4.39 -10.39
C ARG A 127 -5.04 2.92 -10.02
N LEU A 128 -6.01 2.23 -9.41
CA LEU A 128 -5.98 0.78 -9.22
C LEU A 128 -6.63 0.00 -10.38
N GLY A 129 -7.36 0.71 -11.25
CA GLY A 129 -8.01 0.26 -12.47
C GLY A 129 -7.09 0.39 -13.67
N ALA A 130 -7.46 1.17 -14.69
CA ALA A 130 -6.65 1.29 -15.89
C ALA A 130 -5.30 1.99 -15.62
N ASN A 131 -5.27 2.93 -14.68
CA ASN A 131 -4.11 3.75 -14.35
C ASN A 131 -3.51 4.40 -15.61
N LEU A 132 -4.10 5.50 -16.09
CA LEU A 132 -3.78 6.06 -17.40
C LEU A 132 -2.38 6.70 -17.51
N ASP A 133 -1.72 6.94 -16.38
CA ASP A 133 -0.34 7.43 -16.32
C ASP A 133 0.54 6.52 -15.43
N ASN A 134 1.85 6.76 -15.50
CA ASN A 134 2.86 6.09 -14.68
C ASN A 134 3.66 7.09 -13.85
N GLU A 135 3.08 8.26 -13.55
CA GLU A 135 3.79 9.32 -12.84
C GLU A 135 3.92 8.95 -11.36
N TRP A 136 5.16 8.94 -10.87
CA TRP A 136 5.43 8.65 -9.47
C TRP A 136 5.17 9.88 -8.61
N GLN A 137 4.19 9.76 -7.72
CA GLN A 137 3.92 10.72 -6.66
C GLN A 137 4.58 10.28 -5.37
N THR A 138 4.89 11.23 -4.49
CA THR A 138 5.52 10.96 -3.18
C THR A 138 4.79 11.70 -2.07
N ARG A 139 4.57 11.02 -0.95
CA ARG A 139 3.98 11.58 0.28
C ARG A 139 4.85 11.25 1.47
N PHE A 140 5.11 12.27 2.28
CA PHE A 140 5.59 12.10 3.63
C PHE A 140 4.40 12.16 4.60
N ASN A 141 4.25 11.14 5.44
CA ASN A 141 3.17 11.04 6.41
C ASN A 141 3.75 10.84 7.82
N ILE A 142 3.10 11.48 8.81
CA ILE A 142 3.31 11.19 10.21
C ILE A 142 1.95 10.86 10.83
N ASN A 143 1.83 9.68 11.43
CA ASN A 143 0.65 9.25 12.15
C ASN A 143 0.93 9.20 13.65
N PHE A 144 0.02 9.74 14.46
CA PHE A 144 0.10 9.71 15.92
C PHE A 144 -1.07 8.90 16.48
N GLY A 145 -0.78 7.79 17.14
CA GLY A 145 -1.75 6.97 17.86
C GLY A 145 -1.47 6.98 19.36
N TYR A 146 -2.53 7.15 20.15
CA TYR A 146 -2.49 7.00 21.61
C TYR A 146 -3.56 6.02 22.07
N TYR A 147 -3.17 5.03 22.87
CA TYR A 147 -4.06 3.98 23.37
C TYR A 147 -4.32 4.19 24.87
N PHE A 148 -5.58 4.12 25.30
CA PHE A 148 -6.01 4.33 26.69
C PHE A 148 -6.23 3.01 27.43
#